data_AF-A0A957XCX6-F1
#
_entry.id   AF-A0A957XCX6-F1
#
_cell.length_a   1.000
_cell.length_b   1.000
_cell.length_c   1.000
_cell.angle_alpha   90.00
_cell.angle_beta   90.00
_cell.angle_gamma   90.00
#
_symmetry.space_group_name_H-M   'P 1'
#
loop_
_entity.id
_entity.type
_entity.pdbx_description
1 polymer ?
#
loop_
_entity_poly.entity_id
_entity_poly.type
_entity_poly.pdbx_seq_one_letter_code
_entity_poly.pdbx_strand_id
1 'polypeptide(L)' 'QSYAPIDGTLPLRKEQHPMSDLLIIAPTLWREALQPFVRYKNDTAMPATLLTIEEIEQR' A
#
# COMPACT_ATOMS: atom_id res chain seq x y z
N GLN A 1 -35.26 11.16 31.08
CA GLN A 1 -34.41 10.05 31.55
C GLN A 1 -34.47 8.94 30.51
N SER A 2 -33.33 8.58 29.92
CA SER A 2 -32.88 7.22 29.57
C SER A 2 -31.79 7.34 28.51
N TYR A 3 -30.52 7.27 28.93
CA TYR A 3 -29.43 6.96 28.01
C TYR A 3 -29.46 5.45 27.80
N ALA A 4 -29.75 5.01 26.58
CA ALA A 4 -29.58 3.61 26.21
C ALA A 4 -28.06 3.29 26.21
N PRO A 5 -27.64 2.12 26.75
CA PRO A 5 -26.24 1.74 26.75
C PRO A 5 -25.75 1.60 25.30
N ILE A 6 -24.64 2.25 24.96
CA ILE A 6 -23.97 2.00 23.68
C ILE A 6 -23.32 0.62 23.83
N ASP A 7 -23.95 -0.38 23.21
CA ASP A 7 -23.36 -1.70 23.05
C ASP A 7 -22.03 -1.52 22.29
N GLY A 8 -20.92 -1.87 22.92
CA GLY A 8 -19.55 -1.50 22.54
C GLY A 8 -19.03 -2.14 21.26
N THR A 9 -19.89 -2.52 20.33
CA THR A 9 -19.49 -3.08 19.05
C THR A 9 -19.49 -1.97 18.00
N LEU A 10 -18.35 -1.30 17.85
CA LEU A 10 -18.04 -0.58 16.61
C LEU A 10 -18.18 -1.59 15.45
N PRO A 11 -19.09 -1.40 14.49
CA PRO A 11 -19.09 -2.23 13.30
C PRO A 11 -17.79 -1.90 12.56
N LEU A 12 -16.82 -2.81 12.62
CA LEU A 12 -15.67 -2.80 11.73
C LEU A 12 -16.22 -2.99 10.31
N ARG A 13 -16.64 -1.89 9.68
CA ARG A 13 -16.82 -1.84 8.25
C ARG A 13 -15.44 -2.10 7.67
N LYS A 14 -15.22 -3.31 7.15
CA LYS A 14 -14.19 -3.55 6.16
C LYS A 14 -14.63 -2.77 4.92
N GLU A 15 -14.45 -1.46 4.92
CA GLU A 15 -14.49 -0.70 3.68
C GLU A 15 -13.44 -1.37 2.80
N GLN A 16 -13.93 -2.06 1.76
CA GLN A 16 -13.10 -2.54 0.69
C GLN A 16 -12.57 -1.30 0.01
N HIS A 17 -11.44 -0.80 0.51
CA HIS A 17 -10.67 0.18 -0.23
C HIS A 17 -10.35 -0.46 -1.58
N PRO A 18 -10.57 0.25 -2.71
CA PRO A 18 -10.14 -0.25 -4.00
C PRO A 18 -8.67 -0.62 -3.90
N MET A 19 -8.32 -1.75 -4.52
CA MET A 19 -6.96 -2.29 -4.54
C MET A 19 -6.01 -1.15 -4.89
N SER A 20 -5.23 -0.69 -3.91
CA SER A 20 -4.41 0.51 -4.07
C SER A 20 -3.07 0.10 -4.65
N ASP A 21 -2.75 0.65 -5.82
CA ASP A 21 -1.44 0.46 -6.44
C ASP A 21 -0.36 1.09 -5.55
N LEU A 22 0.71 0.34 -5.29
CA LEU A 22 1.84 0.79 -4.49
C LEU A 22 2.92 1.40 -5.39
N LEU A 23 3.21 2.70 -5.23
CA LEU A 23 4.35 3.33 -5.88
C LEU A 23 5.54 3.37 -4.91
N ILE A 24 6.69 2.83 -5.32
CA ILE A 24 7.95 2.84 -4.58
C ILE A 24 8.93 3.73 -5.35
N ILE A 25 9.47 4.75 -4.70
CA ILE A 25 10.52 5.62 -5.25
C ILE A 25 11.79 5.39 -4.45
N ALA A 26 12.86 5.01 -5.13
CA ALA A 26 14.15 4.74 -4.48
C ALA A 26 15.33 5.14 -5.39
N PRO A 27 16.53 5.41 -4.85
CA PRO A 27 17.73 5.57 -5.67
C PRO A 27 18.03 4.28 -6.46
N THR A 28 18.66 4.40 -7.63
CA THR A 28 18.98 3.24 -8.48
C THR A 28 19.80 2.17 -7.77
N LEU A 29 20.65 2.55 -6.81
CA LEU A 29 21.43 1.64 -5.97
C LEU A 29 20.58 0.61 -5.20
N TRP A 30 19.31 0.93 -4.91
CA TRP A 30 18.39 0.06 -4.19
C TRP A 30 17.52 -0.81 -5.10
N ARG A 31 17.64 -0.65 -6.43
CA ARG A 31 16.74 -1.30 -7.39
C ARG A 31 16.72 -2.81 -7.25
N GLU A 32 17.89 -3.43 -7.17
CA GLU A 32 18.02 -4.89 -7.06
C GLU A 32 17.53 -5.40 -5.70
N ALA A 33 17.89 -4.70 -4.62
CA ALA A 33 17.50 -5.06 -3.26
C ALA A 33 15.98 -5.01 -3.04
N LEU A 34 15.26 -4.14 -3.77
CA LEU A 34 13.81 -3.99 -3.68
C LEU A 34 13.03 -4.95 -4.58
N GLN A 35 13.67 -5.62 -5.54
CA GLN A 35 12.99 -6.58 -6.45
C GLN A 35 12.19 -7.67 -5.70
N PRO A 36 12.73 -8.33 -4.65
CA PRO A 36 11.99 -9.36 -3.93
C PRO A 36 10.73 -8.81 -3.24
N PHE A 37 10.80 -7.59 -2.72
CA PHE A 37 9.66 -6.92 -2.08
C PHE A 37 8.56 -6.55 -3.09
N VAL A 38 8.95 -5.99 -4.24
CA VAL A 38 8.02 -5.67 -5.34
C VAL A 38 7.31 -6.93 -5.81
N ARG A 39 8.06 -8.03 -6.00
CA ARG A 39 7.49 -9.33 -6.37
C ARG A 39 6.49 -9.83 -5.34
N TYR A 40 6.85 -9.83 -4.06
CA TYR A 40 5.95 -10.23 -2.99
C TYR A 40 4.64 -9.42 -2.97
N LYS A 41 4.70 -8.11 -3.25
CA LYS A 41 3.52 -7.25 -3.33
C LYS A 41 2.64 -7.58 -4.54
N ASN A 42 3.24 -7.78 -5.70
CA ASN A 42 2.54 -8.23 -6.89
C ASN A 42 1.84 -9.58 -6.69
N ASP A 43 2.46 -10.50 -5.95
CA ASP A 43 1.89 -11.82 -5.63
C ASP A 43 0.75 -11.75 -4.60
N THR A 44 0.66 -10.68 -3.80
CA THR A 44 -0.32 -10.52 -2.70
C THR A 44 -1.51 -9.61 -3.05
N ALA A 45 -1.81 -9.48 -4.33
CA ALA A 45 -2.89 -8.63 -4.85
C ALA A 45 -2.76 -7.14 -4.44
N MET A 46 -1.52 -6.65 -4.29
CA MET A 46 -1.23 -5.23 -4.12
C MET A 46 -0.13 -4.86 -5.12
N PRO A 47 -0.48 -4.60 -6.39
CA PRO A 47 0.52 -4.37 -7.43
C PRO A 47 1.43 -3.21 -7.03
N ALA A 48 2.73 -3.44 -7.13
CA ALA A 48 3.77 -2.49 -6.78
C ALA A 48 4.61 -2.11 -8.01
N THR A 49 4.79 -0.81 -8.21
CA THR A 49 5.67 -0.25 -9.23
C THR A 49 6.87 0.38 -8.54
N LEU A 50 8.07 0.00 -8.97
CA LEU A 50 9.32 0.62 -8.53
C LEU A 50 9.79 1.61 -9.61
N LEU A 51 9.89 2.88 -9.24
CA LEU A 51 10.55 3.92 -10.03
C LEU A 51 11.82 4.35 -9.33
N THR A 52 12.88 4.56 -10.11
CA THR A 52 14.09 5.16 -9.58
C THR A 52 14.06 6.67 -9.65
N ILE A 53 14.74 7.34 -8.72
CA ILE A 53 14.85 8.81 -8.70
C ILE A 53 15.42 9.30 -10.03
N GLU A 54 16.42 8.61 -10.55
CA GLU A 54 17.10 8.95 -11.80
C GLU A 54 16.19 8.82 -13.03
N GLU A 55 15.21 7.89 -13.03
CA GLU A 55 14.20 7.78 -14.09
C GLU A 55 13.16 8.89 -14.05
N ILE A 56 12.92 9.46 -12.87
CA ILE A 56 11.97 10.57 -12.68
C ILE A 56 12.61 11.88 -13.13
N GLU A 57 13.87 12.11 -12.77
CA GLU A 57 14.62 13.32 -13.14
C GLU A 57 14.88 13.45 -14.66
N GLN A 58 14.81 12.34 -15.41
CA GLN A 58 14.99 12.32 -16.87
C GLN A 58 13.71 12.61 -17.68
N ARG A 59 12.57 12.84 -17.02
CA ARG A 59 11.28 13.16 -17.65
C ARG A 59 10.94 14.63 -17.54
#